data_AF-A0A371EBN3-F1
#
_entry.id   AF-A0A371EBN3-F1
#
_cell.length_a   1.000
_cell.length_b   1.000
_cell.length_c   1.000
_cell.angle_alpha   90.00
_cell.angle_beta   90.00
_cell.angle_gamma   90.00
#
_symmetry.space_group_name_H-M   'P 1'
#
loop_
_entity.id
_entity.type
_entity.pdbx_description
1 polymer ?
#
loop_
_entity_poly.entity_id
_entity_poly.type
_entity_poly.pdbx_seq_one_letter_code
_entity_poly.pdbx_strand_id
1 'polypeptide(L)'
;DIDVDTHYKNYSMGVRKSLEAWSGSQIDLGLVEATIEYICRNEGGGAILVFLTGWDEISKLLDKLKGNNLLGNSGKFLILPLHGSMPTVNQCEIFDRPPPNKRKIVLATNIAESSITIDDVVYVIDCGKAKETSYDALNKLACLLPSWISKASAHQRRGRAGRVQAGVCYRLYPKLIHDAMPQYQLAEILRTPLQELCLHIKSLQLGSVGSFLEKALQPPDPLAVKNAIELLKTIGALDEQEELTPLGRHLCDIPLDPNIGKMLLMGSIFQCLNPALTIAAALAYRNPFVLPINRKEEADAAKQSFAGDSCSDHIALLKAFEGWKEAKRSGNEKQFCWDNFLSPVTLRLIDDMRMQFLNLLSDIGFVDKSRGANAYNQYSHDLEMVCAILCAGLYPNVVQCKRRGKRTAFYTKEVGKVDIHPASVNAGVHLFPLPYMVYSEKVKTTSIYIRDSTNISDYALLLFGGNLIPNKSGEGIEMLGGYLHFSASKSVIELIRKLRGELDKLLNRKIEEPGLDLSAEGKGVVAAAVELLHSQMIR
;
A
#
# COMPACT_ATOMS: atom_id res chain seq x y z
N ASP A 1 -0.48 -34.50 -14.93
CA ASP A 1 -1.70 -35.32 -15.02
C ASP A 1 -1.58 -36.51 -14.12
N ILE A 2 -2.59 -36.71 -13.26
CA ILE A 2 -2.67 -37.83 -12.32
C ILE A 2 -3.89 -38.65 -12.69
N ASP A 3 -3.73 -39.97 -12.68
CA ASP A 3 -4.82 -40.92 -12.87
C ASP A 3 -5.72 -40.95 -11.62
N VAL A 4 -6.85 -40.25 -11.70
CA VAL A 4 -7.84 -40.12 -10.62
C VAL A 4 -8.45 -41.48 -10.29
N ASP A 5 -8.68 -42.34 -11.28
CA ASP A 5 -9.29 -43.65 -11.09
C ASP A 5 -8.39 -44.57 -10.26
N THR A 6 -7.08 -44.50 -10.47
CA THR A 6 -6.12 -45.28 -9.69
C THR A 6 -5.95 -44.73 -8.28
N HIS A 7 -5.81 -43.42 -8.10
CA HIS A 7 -5.56 -42.79 -6.78
C HIS A 7 -6.79 -42.73 -5.87
N TYR A 8 -8.00 -42.63 -6.44
CA TYR A 8 -9.24 -42.48 -5.69
C TYR A 8 -10.21 -43.65 -5.91
N LYS A 9 -9.68 -44.84 -6.21
CA LYS A 9 -10.47 -46.07 -6.48
C LYS A 9 -11.53 -46.42 -5.43
N ASN A 10 -11.30 -46.03 -4.17
CA ASN A 10 -12.22 -46.28 -3.05
C ASN A 10 -13.41 -45.31 -3.01
N TYR A 11 -13.40 -44.27 -3.84
CA TYR A 11 -14.50 -43.31 -3.97
C TYR A 11 -15.47 -43.72 -5.10
N SER A 12 -16.73 -43.29 -4.96
CA SER A 12 -17.75 -43.55 -5.98
C SER A 12 -17.35 -42.98 -7.33
N MET A 13 -17.88 -43.57 -8.41
CA MET A 13 -17.63 -43.09 -9.77
C MET A 13 -18.02 -41.62 -9.95
N GLY A 14 -19.10 -41.17 -9.30
CA GLY A 14 -19.52 -39.77 -9.32
C GLY A 14 -18.47 -38.83 -8.72
N VAL A 15 -17.91 -39.19 -7.55
CA VAL A 15 -16.85 -38.40 -6.90
C VAL A 15 -15.58 -38.35 -7.77
N ARG A 16 -15.20 -39.47 -8.39
CA ARG A 16 -14.04 -39.53 -9.28
C ARG A 16 -14.20 -38.60 -10.49
N LYS A 17 -15.37 -38.64 -11.15
CA LYS A 17 -15.69 -37.69 -12.25
C LYS A 17 -15.68 -36.23 -11.80
N SER A 18 -16.20 -35.93 -10.61
CA SER A 18 -16.14 -34.57 -10.06
C SER A 18 -14.70 -34.13 -9.76
N LEU A 19 -13.83 -35.03 -9.31
CA LEU A 19 -12.40 -34.75 -9.09
C LEU A 19 -11.65 -34.53 -10.41
N GLU A 20 -11.98 -35.26 -11.48
CA GLU A 20 -11.43 -35.05 -12.82
C GLU A 20 -11.81 -33.68 -13.40
N ALA A 21 -13.04 -33.23 -13.14
CA ALA A 21 -13.53 -31.92 -13.56
C ALA A 21 -13.08 -30.77 -12.63
N TRP A 22 -12.50 -31.09 -11.46
CA TRP A 22 -12.07 -30.08 -10.50
C TRP A 22 -10.87 -29.29 -11.02
N SER A 23 -10.95 -27.97 -10.91
CA SER A 23 -9.85 -27.07 -11.29
C SER A 23 -9.32 -26.32 -10.08
N GLY A 24 -7.99 -26.35 -9.93
CA GLY A 24 -7.29 -25.57 -8.93
C GLY A 24 -7.02 -24.13 -9.35
N SER A 25 -7.48 -23.65 -10.52
CA SER A 25 -7.16 -22.30 -11.00
C SER A 25 -7.92 -21.21 -10.23
N GLN A 26 -9.20 -21.41 -9.95
CA GLN A 26 -10.07 -20.46 -9.25
C GLN A 26 -10.85 -21.16 -8.13
N ILE A 27 -11.40 -20.38 -7.20
CA ILE A 27 -12.29 -20.91 -6.17
C ILE A 27 -13.66 -21.15 -6.81
N ASP A 28 -14.16 -22.37 -6.72
CA ASP A 28 -15.53 -22.69 -7.13
C ASP A 28 -16.53 -22.19 -6.08
N LEU A 29 -17.06 -20.98 -6.28
CA LEU A 29 -18.05 -20.39 -5.38
C LEU A 29 -19.39 -21.16 -5.37
N GLY A 30 -19.69 -21.96 -6.41
CA GLY A 30 -20.84 -22.86 -6.42
C GLY A 30 -20.67 -24.01 -5.45
N LEU A 31 -19.48 -24.62 -5.42
CA LEU A 31 -19.14 -25.64 -4.43
C LEU A 31 -19.16 -25.08 -3.00
N VAL A 32 -18.66 -23.86 -2.80
CA VAL A 32 -18.71 -23.17 -1.49
C VAL A 32 -20.16 -23.00 -1.03
N GLU A 33 -21.04 -22.44 -1.88
CA GLU A 33 -22.46 -22.30 -1.58
C GLU A 33 -23.13 -23.64 -1.25
N ALA A 34 -22.92 -24.66 -2.10
CA ALA A 34 -23.50 -25.99 -1.89
C ALA A 34 -23.02 -26.63 -0.57
N THR A 35 -21.78 -26.38 -0.18
CA THR A 35 -21.23 -26.85 1.10
C THR A 35 -21.89 -26.13 2.29
N ILE A 36 -22.12 -24.81 2.19
CA ILE A 36 -22.86 -24.05 3.21
C ILE A 36 -24.29 -24.60 3.32
N GLU A 37 -24.97 -24.81 2.20
CA GLU A 37 -26.32 -25.39 2.17
C GLU A 37 -26.36 -26.79 2.79
N TYR A 38 -25.38 -27.64 2.49
CA TYR A 38 -25.24 -28.96 3.09
C TYR A 38 -25.12 -28.88 4.61
N ILE A 39 -24.22 -28.03 5.13
CA ILE A 39 -24.02 -27.83 6.57
C ILE A 39 -25.31 -27.31 7.22
N CYS A 40 -26.00 -26.37 6.58
CA CYS A 40 -27.26 -25.82 7.10
C CYS A 40 -28.41 -26.84 7.15
N ARG A 41 -28.38 -27.88 6.30
CA ARG A 41 -29.43 -28.92 6.25
C ARG A 41 -29.13 -30.16 7.09
N ASN A 42 -27.87 -30.56 7.15
CA ASN A 42 -27.47 -31.88 7.64
C ASN A 42 -26.68 -31.84 8.94
N GLU A 43 -26.11 -30.70 9.30
CA GLU A 43 -25.23 -30.55 10.46
C GLU A 43 -25.92 -29.78 11.60
N GLY A 44 -25.44 -30.04 12.83
CA GLY A 44 -25.90 -29.38 14.05
C GLY A 44 -25.69 -27.86 14.09
N GLY A 45 -26.02 -27.24 15.23
CA GLY A 45 -25.87 -25.80 15.43
C GLY A 45 -24.41 -25.32 15.41
N GLY A 46 -24.22 -24.02 15.20
CA GLY A 46 -22.90 -23.38 15.19
C GLY A 46 -22.68 -22.46 14.00
N ALA A 47 -21.79 -21.49 14.14
CA ALA A 47 -21.45 -20.57 13.06
C ALA A 47 -20.55 -21.24 12.02
N ILE A 48 -20.66 -20.77 10.78
CA ILE A 48 -19.84 -21.18 9.64
C ILE A 48 -18.83 -20.07 9.33
N LEU A 49 -17.54 -20.40 9.26
CA LEU A 49 -16.48 -19.50 8.82
C LEU A 49 -15.93 -19.96 7.48
N VAL A 50 -15.97 -19.10 6.47
CA VAL A 50 -15.52 -19.40 5.10
C VAL A 50 -14.27 -18.60 4.79
N PHE A 51 -13.19 -19.27 4.39
CA PHE A 51 -11.95 -18.62 3.95
C PHE A 51 -11.92 -18.44 2.43
N LEU A 52 -11.82 -17.19 1.99
CA LEU A 52 -11.73 -16.74 0.59
C LEU A 52 -10.46 -15.90 0.37
N THR A 53 -10.14 -15.63 -0.89
CA THR A 53 -8.91 -14.92 -1.28
C THR A 53 -8.96 -13.41 -1.11
N GLY A 54 -10.13 -12.79 -1.25
CA GLY A 54 -10.25 -11.34 -1.21
C GLY A 54 -11.70 -10.86 -1.31
N TRP A 55 -11.84 -9.52 -1.40
CA TRP A 55 -13.16 -8.88 -1.46
C TRP A 55 -14.00 -9.32 -2.65
N ASP A 56 -13.41 -9.50 -3.83
CA ASP A 56 -14.15 -9.88 -5.05
C ASP A 56 -14.87 -11.22 -4.89
N GLU A 57 -14.18 -12.22 -4.32
CA GLU A 57 -14.82 -13.51 -4.01
C GLU A 57 -15.85 -13.39 -2.88
N ILE A 58 -15.56 -12.57 -1.85
CA ILE A 58 -16.50 -12.32 -0.74
C ILE A 58 -17.80 -11.69 -1.26
N SER A 59 -17.72 -10.65 -2.09
CA SER A 59 -18.90 -9.95 -2.62
C SER A 59 -19.71 -10.85 -3.55
N LYS A 60 -19.04 -11.57 -4.46
CA LYS A 60 -19.72 -12.51 -5.37
C LYS A 60 -20.44 -13.63 -4.62
N LEU A 61 -19.81 -14.19 -3.58
CA LEU A 61 -20.45 -15.21 -2.76
C LEU A 61 -21.60 -14.62 -1.94
N LEU A 62 -21.42 -13.43 -1.35
CA LEU A 62 -22.47 -12.75 -0.59
C LEU A 62 -23.74 -12.56 -1.44
N ASP A 63 -23.59 -12.09 -2.68
CA ASP A 63 -24.72 -11.90 -3.60
C ASP A 63 -25.37 -13.23 -3.99
N LYS A 64 -24.55 -14.26 -4.24
CA LYS A 64 -25.03 -15.62 -4.52
C LYS A 64 -25.84 -16.20 -3.37
N LEU A 65 -25.35 -16.07 -2.14
CA LEU A 65 -26.05 -16.53 -0.93
C LEU A 65 -27.35 -15.76 -0.66
N LYS A 66 -27.38 -14.46 -0.94
CA LYS A 66 -28.61 -13.65 -0.84
C LYS A 66 -29.65 -14.05 -1.88
N GLY A 67 -29.22 -14.44 -3.08
CA GLY A 67 -30.10 -14.94 -4.14
C GLY A 67 -30.54 -16.40 -3.97
N ASN A 68 -29.96 -17.14 -3.03
CA ASN A 68 -30.27 -18.54 -2.79
C ASN A 68 -31.63 -18.71 -2.08
N ASN A 69 -32.45 -19.65 -2.55
CA ASN A 69 -33.80 -19.90 -2.00
C ASN A 69 -33.83 -20.28 -0.51
N LEU A 70 -32.79 -20.94 -0.01
CA LEU A 70 -32.66 -21.29 1.40
C LEU A 70 -31.88 -20.21 2.16
N LEU A 71 -30.65 -19.94 1.73
CA LEU A 71 -29.66 -19.15 2.46
C LEU A 71 -29.97 -17.64 2.43
N GLY A 72 -30.76 -17.18 1.47
CA GLY A 72 -31.22 -15.79 1.35
C GLY A 72 -32.26 -15.39 2.41
N ASN A 73 -32.79 -16.33 3.18
CA ASN A 73 -33.75 -16.05 4.24
C ASN A 73 -33.07 -15.34 5.44
N SER A 74 -33.16 -14.01 5.48
CA SER A 74 -32.61 -13.16 6.55
C SER A 74 -33.20 -13.43 7.94
N GLY A 75 -34.35 -14.11 8.02
CA GLY A 75 -34.95 -14.58 9.26
C GLY A 75 -34.22 -15.79 9.86
N LYS A 76 -33.49 -16.57 9.04
CA LYS A 76 -32.77 -17.79 9.46
C LYS A 76 -31.25 -17.67 9.40
N PHE A 77 -30.71 -16.75 8.59
CA PHE A 77 -29.27 -16.62 8.37
C PHE A 77 -28.79 -15.19 8.60
N LEU A 78 -27.63 -15.07 9.24
CA LEU A 78 -26.89 -13.82 9.40
C LEU A 78 -25.58 -13.97 8.65
N ILE A 79 -25.49 -13.36 7.46
CA ILE A 79 -24.30 -13.47 6.59
C ILE A 79 -23.46 -12.20 6.73
N LEU A 80 -22.24 -12.34 7.21
CA LEU A 80 -21.34 -11.23 7.53
C LEU A 80 -20.06 -11.34 6.68
N PRO A 81 -19.76 -10.37 5.80
CA PRO A 81 -18.45 -10.28 5.17
C PRO A 81 -17.42 -9.76 6.17
N LEU A 82 -16.18 -10.24 6.04
CA LEU A 82 -15.05 -9.83 6.86
C LEU A 82 -13.81 -9.64 5.97
N HIS A 83 -13.40 -8.39 5.83
CA HIS A 83 -12.23 -8.02 5.05
C HIS A 83 -11.48 -6.89 5.76
N GLY A 84 -10.16 -6.87 5.65
CA GLY A 84 -9.33 -5.87 6.33
C GLY A 84 -9.79 -4.44 6.05
N SER A 85 -10.18 -4.11 4.82
CA SER A 85 -10.66 -2.77 4.36
C SER A 85 -12.07 -2.36 4.75
N MET A 86 -12.78 -3.18 5.52
CA MET A 86 -14.09 -2.82 6.03
C MET A 86 -13.99 -1.88 7.23
N PRO A 87 -15.04 -1.09 7.51
CA PRO A 87 -15.12 -0.32 8.75
C PRO A 87 -14.99 -1.21 10.00
N THR A 88 -14.29 -0.75 11.04
CA THR A 88 -14.08 -1.51 12.28
C THR A 88 -15.38 -1.96 12.93
N VAL A 89 -16.43 -1.14 12.90
CA VAL A 89 -17.74 -1.49 13.46
C VAL A 89 -18.28 -2.76 12.81
N ASN A 90 -18.27 -2.84 11.48
CA ASN A 90 -18.69 -4.03 10.74
C ASN A 90 -17.79 -5.23 10.98
N GLN A 91 -16.49 -5.01 11.24
CA GLN A 91 -15.59 -6.10 11.63
C GLN A 91 -15.92 -6.63 13.02
N CYS A 92 -16.42 -5.78 13.93
CA CYS A 92 -16.78 -6.19 15.29
C CYS A 92 -18.09 -6.99 15.37
N GLU A 93 -19.02 -6.80 14.43
CA GLU A 93 -20.31 -7.54 14.38
C GLU A 93 -20.12 -9.07 14.34
N ILE A 94 -18.97 -9.55 13.87
CA ILE A 94 -18.66 -10.99 13.83
C ILE A 94 -18.52 -11.60 15.22
N PHE A 95 -18.20 -10.82 16.25
CA PHE A 95 -17.98 -11.30 17.61
C PHE A 95 -19.30 -11.54 18.35
N ASP A 96 -20.36 -10.86 17.95
CA ASP A 96 -21.67 -11.02 18.56
C ASP A 96 -22.27 -12.41 18.23
N ARG A 97 -22.96 -12.99 19.21
CA ARG A 97 -23.73 -14.21 18.97
C ARG A 97 -24.92 -13.89 18.06
N PRO A 98 -25.26 -14.77 17.11
CA PRO A 98 -26.42 -14.55 16.26
C PRO A 98 -27.71 -14.47 17.10
N PRO A 99 -28.72 -13.72 16.63
CA PRO A 99 -30.05 -13.75 17.23
C PRO A 99 -30.61 -15.18 17.33
N PRO A 100 -31.55 -15.45 18.26
CA PRO A 100 -32.19 -16.76 18.37
C PRO A 100 -32.75 -17.24 17.03
N ASN A 101 -32.59 -18.53 16.75
CA ASN A 101 -33.01 -19.18 15.50
C ASN A 101 -32.29 -18.70 14.22
N LYS A 102 -31.20 -17.93 14.34
CA LYS A 102 -30.33 -17.59 13.20
C LYS A 102 -29.00 -18.33 13.26
N ARG A 103 -28.54 -18.79 12.11
CA ARG A 103 -27.17 -19.28 11.93
C ARG A 103 -26.29 -18.18 11.36
N LYS A 104 -25.14 -17.92 11.99
CA LYS A 104 -24.14 -16.97 11.52
C LYS A 104 -23.24 -17.61 10.47
N ILE A 105 -22.99 -16.90 9.36
CA ILE A 105 -22.10 -17.31 8.28
C ILE A 105 -21.13 -16.14 8.03
N VAL A 106 -19.85 -16.33 8.30
CA VAL A 106 -18.81 -15.32 8.15
C VAL A 106 -17.98 -15.62 6.89
N LEU A 107 -17.91 -14.66 5.97
CA LEU A 107 -17.13 -14.77 4.73
C LEU A 107 -15.85 -13.94 4.87
N ALA A 108 -14.70 -14.58 5.05
CA ALA A 108 -13.47 -13.92 5.49
C ALA A 108 -12.26 -14.17 4.60
N THR A 109 -11.30 -13.25 4.61
CA THR A 109 -9.93 -13.53 4.16
C THR A 109 -9.09 -14.18 5.27
N ASN A 110 -7.78 -14.29 5.05
CA ASN A 110 -6.80 -14.71 6.07
C ASN A 110 -6.76 -13.81 7.33
N ILE A 111 -7.49 -12.69 7.37
CA ILE A 111 -7.66 -11.90 8.60
C ILE A 111 -8.26 -12.73 9.76
N ALA A 112 -9.09 -13.72 9.44
CA ALA A 112 -9.67 -14.64 10.42
C ALA A 112 -8.74 -15.81 10.80
N GLU A 113 -7.56 -15.93 10.18
CA GLU A 113 -6.64 -17.06 10.38
C GLU A 113 -5.84 -16.96 11.67
N SER A 114 -5.42 -15.75 12.06
CA SER A 114 -4.56 -15.48 13.23
C SER A 114 -5.19 -14.48 14.19
N SER A 115 -5.48 -13.28 13.69
CA SER A 115 -5.72 -12.07 14.51
C SER A 115 -7.13 -11.93 15.10
N ILE A 116 -8.07 -12.81 14.74
CA ILE A 116 -9.49 -12.68 15.12
C ILE A 116 -10.00 -14.01 15.67
N THR A 117 -10.71 -13.95 16.80
CA THR A 117 -11.29 -15.11 17.48
C THR A 117 -12.81 -15.01 17.51
N ILE A 118 -13.48 -15.88 16.77
CA ILE A 118 -14.95 -15.95 16.71
C ILE A 118 -15.38 -17.20 17.47
N ASP A 119 -15.96 -17.02 18.65
CA ASP A 119 -16.11 -18.10 19.63
C ASP A 119 -17.17 -19.14 19.26
N ASP A 120 -18.18 -18.77 18.49
CA ASP A 120 -19.29 -19.64 18.11
C ASP A 120 -19.07 -20.41 16.79
N VAL A 121 -17.87 -20.34 16.21
CA VAL A 121 -17.51 -21.11 15.01
C VAL A 121 -17.38 -22.59 15.32
N VAL A 122 -18.19 -23.40 14.63
CA VAL A 122 -18.17 -24.87 14.69
C VAL A 122 -17.75 -25.45 13.35
N TYR A 123 -18.10 -24.77 12.25
CA TYR A 123 -17.83 -25.24 10.90
C TYR A 123 -16.88 -24.26 10.20
N VAL A 124 -15.78 -24.79 9.67
CA VAL A 124 -14.87 -24.04 8.80
C VAL A 124 -14.95 -24.58 7.39
N ILE A 125 -15.05 -23.69 6.40
CA ILE A 125 -14.90 -24.01 4.99
C ILE A 125 -13.61 -23.35 4.51
N ASP A 126 -12.61 -24.16 4.20
CA ASP A 126 -11.30 -23.71 3.74
C ASP A 126 -11.14 -23.95 2.24
N CYS A 127 -11.09 -22.87 1.45
CA CYS A 127 -10.85 -22.95 0.02
C CYS A 127 -9.36 -23.18 -0.34
N GLY A 128 -8.47 -23.16 0.65
CA GLY A 128 -7.04 -23.49 0.49
C GLY A 128 -6.19 -22.41 -0.15
N LYS A 129 -6.78 -21.26 -0.49
CA LYS A 129 -6.06 -20.13 -1.08
C LYS A 129 -6.06 -18.89 -0.19
N ALA A 130 -5.06 -18.05 -0.38
CA ALA A 130 -4.98 -16.70 0.14
C ALA A 130 -4.26 -15.81 -0.88
N LYS A 131 -4.47 -14.49 -0.81
CA LYS A 131 -3.54 -13.57 -1.46
C LYS A 131 -2.31 -13.45 -0.59
N GLU A 132 -1.16 -13.80 -1.14
CA GLU A 132 0.12 -13.69 -0.46
C GLU A 132 0.99 -12.64 -1.15
N THR A 133 1.71 -11.86 -0.33
CA THR A 133 2.70 -10.90 -0.83
C THR A 133 3.97 -11.66 -1.19
N SER A 134 4.41 -11.52 -2.45
CA SER A 134 5.72 -11.93 -2.93
C SER A 134 6.46 -10.76 -3.57
N TYR A 135 7.77 -10.91 -3.78
CA TYR A 135 8.59 -9.89 -4.42
C TYR A 135 9.23 -10.43 -5.70
N ASP A 136 8.98 -9.76 -6.82
CA ASP A 136 9.62 -10.02 -8.10
C ASP A 136 10.84 -9.10 -8.24
N ALA A 137 12.01 -9.64 -7.93
CA ALA A 137 13.27 -8.90 -7.92
C ALA A 137 13.71 -8.44 -9.32
N LEU A 138 13.32 -9.14 -10.39
CA LEU A 138 13.64 -8.72 -11.76
C LEU A 138 12.90 -7.44 -12.13
N ASN A 139 11.63 -7.35 -11.73
CA ASN A 139 10.77 -6.22 -12.06
C ASN A 139 10.66 -5.16 -10.94
N LYS A 140 11.40 -5.35 -9.83
CA LYS A 140 11.34 -4.54 -8.59
C LYS A 140 9.88 -4.32 -8.15
N LEU A 141 9.10 -5.40 -8.08
CA LEU A 141 7.65 -5.34 -7.99
C LEU A 141 7.12 -6.19 -6.84
N ALA A 142 6.29 -5.60 -5.98
CA ALA A 142 5.48 -6.36 -5.04
C ALA A 142 4.33 -7.04 -5.79
N CYS A 143 4.08 -8.31 -5.48
CA CYS A 143 3.04 -9.13 -6.08
C CYS A 143 2.07 -9.56 -4.99
N LEU A 144 0.77 -9.39 -5.21
CA LEU A 144 -0.29 -9.83 -4.32
C LEU A 144 -1.19 -10.80 -5.09
N LEU A 145 -0.73 -12.04 -5.21
CA LEU A 145 -1.35 -13.05 -6.07
C LEU A 145 -2.04 -14.12 -5.22
N PRO A 146 -3.17 -14.68 -5.69
CA PRO A 146 -3.74 -15.88 -5.08
C PRO A 146 -2.75 -17.05 -5.17
N SER A 147 -2.32 -17.56 -4.02
CA SER A 147 -1.49 -18.75 -3.89
C SER A 147 -2.18 -19.80 -3.03
N TRP A 148 -1.72 -21.05 -3.15
CA TRP A 148 -2.07 -22.09 -2.19
C TRP A 148 -1.41 -21.77 -0.86
N ILE A 149 -2.17 -21.90 0.22
CA ILE A 149 -1.66 -21.67 1.57
C ILE A 149 -0.69 -22.77 2.01
N SER A 150 0.04 -22.52 3.08
CA SER A 150 0.86 -23.55 3.71
C SER A 150 0.03 -24.59 4.47
N LYS A 151 0.59 -25.79 4.70
CA LYS A 151 0.01 -26.80 5.59
C LYS A 151 -0.19 -26.26 7.01
N ALA A 152 0.74 -25.43 7.49
CA ALA A 152 0.61 -24.72 8.77
C ALA A 152 -0.62 -23.80 8.78
N SER A 153 -0.85 -23.01 7.73
CA SER A 153 -2.04 -22.16 7.58
C SER A 153 -3.32 -22.99 7.53
N ALA A 154 -3.36 -24.07 6.75
CA ALA A 154 -4.49 -25.00 6.70
C ALA A 154 -4.79 -25.65 8.08
N HIS A 155 -3.76 -25.84 8.89
CA HIS A 155 -3.90 -26.32 10.27
C HIS A 155 -4.46 -25.22 11.19
N GLN A 156 -4.00 -23.97 11.08
CA GLN A 156 -4.53 -22.83 11.84
C GLN A 156 -6.00 -22.58 11.50
N ARG A 157 -6.36 -22.58 10.21
CA ARG A 157 -7.76 -22.46 9.75
C ARG A 157 -8.64 -23.56 10.33
N ARG A 158 -8.17 -24.82 10.27
CA ARG A 158 -8.87 -25.95 10.91
C ARG A 158 -9.11 -25.69 12.40
N GLY A 159 -8.10 -25.18 13.13
CA GLY A 159 -8.21 -24.85 14.55
C GLY A 159 -9.17 -23.70 14.90
N ARG A 160 -9.75 -23.03 13.89
CA ARG A 160 -10.86 -22.08 14.10
C ARG A 160 -12.18 -22.81 14.34
N ALA A 161 -12.33 -24.03 13.83
CA ALA A 161 -13.34 -24.98 14.29
C ALA A 161 -12.76 -25.76 15.48
N GLY A 162 -13.49 -25.88 16.59
CA GLY A 162 -13.01 -26.67 17.73
C GLY A 162 -12.65 -25.90 19.00
N ARG A 163 -12.90 -24.58 19.06
CA ARG A 163 -12.53 -23.76 20.23
C ARG A 163 -13.41 -24.00 21.45
N VAL A 164 -14.73 -23.95 21.25
CA VAL A 164 -15.72 -24.05 22.34
C VAL A 164 -16.36 -25.44 22.40
N GLN A 165 -16.43 -26.14 21.27
CA GLN A 165 -16.95 -27.50 21.14
C GLN A 165 -16.33 -28.20 19.93
N ALA A 166 -16.53 -29.51 19.79
CA ALA A 166 -16.08 -30.27 18.62
C ALA A 166 -16.61 -29.61 17.33
N GLY A 167 -15.71 -29.43 16.35
CA GLY A 167 -16.03 -28.74 15.10
C GLY A 167 -15.51 -29.51 13.88
N VAL A 168 -15.94 -29.08 12.69
CA VAL A 168 -15.62 -29.72 11.41
C VAL A 168 -15.01 -28.70 10.46
N CYS A 169 -13.94 -29.10 9.77
CA CYS A 169 -13.29 -28.29 8.74
C CYS A 169 -13.44 -28.97 7.38
N TYR A 170 -14.23 -28.38 6.49
CA TYR A 170 -14.38 -28.79 5.09
C TYR A 170 -13.29 -28.12 4.25
N ARG A 171 -12.38 -28.92 3.70
CA ARG A 171 -11.34 -28.43 2.77
C ARG A 171 -11.82 -28.64 1.35
N LEU A 172 -11.99 -27.56 0.59
CA LEU A 172 -12.53 -27.60 -0.78
C LEU A 172 -11.43 -27.81 -1.83
N TYR A 173 -10.44 -28.62 -1.49
CA TYR A 173 -9.32 -28.99 -2.35
C TYR A 173 -8.94 -30.46 -2.09
N PRO A 174 -8.55 -31.21 -3.14
CA PRO A 174 -8.16 -32.62 -2.99
C PRO A 174 -6.97 -32.81 -2.06
N LYS A 175 -6.88 -33.99 -1.44
CA LYS A 175 -5.76 -34.37 -0.56
C LYS A 175 -4.39 -34.21 -1.24
N LEU A 176 -4.31 -34.57 -2.52
CA LEU A 176 -3.09 -34.37 -3.31
C LEU A 176 -2.61 -32.92 -3.29
N ILE A 177 -3.53 -31.96 -3.46
CA ILE A 177 -3.19 -30.53 -3.45
C ILE A 177 -2.67 -30.13 -2.07
N HIS A 178 -3.35 -30.56 -1.01
CA HIS A 178 -2.88 -30.37 0.36
C HIS A 178 -1.47 -30.94 0.58
N ASP A 179 -1.20 -32.14 0.06
CA ASP A 179 0.07 -32.82 0.26
C ASP A 179 1.21 -32.12 -0.52
N ALA A 180 0.88 -31.45 -1.63
CA ALA A 180 1.79 -30.60 -2.41
C ALA A 180 2.00 -29.19 -1.84
N MET A 181 1.16 -28.72 -0.88
CA MET A 181 1.34 -27.42 -0.23
C MET A 181 2.67 -27.37 0.55
N PRO A 182 3.32 -26.19 0.62
CA PRO A 182 4.51 -26.02 1.44
C PRO A 182 4.18 -26.21 2.91
N GLN A 183 5.14 -26.69 3.70
CA GLN A 183 4.91 -26.91 5.14
C GLN A 183 4.61 -25.59 5.88
N TYR A 184 5.36 -24.54 5.56
CA TYR A 184 5.24 -23.20 6.15
C TYR A 184 5.20 -22.14 5.05
N GLN A 185 4.64 -20.97 5.39
CA GLN A 185 4.72 -19.81 4.52
C GLN A 185 6.18 -19.37 4.36
N LEU A 186 6.53 -18.85 3.19
CA LEU A 186 7.84 -18.29 2.93
C LEU A 186 8.14 -17.14 3.90
N ALA A 187 9.35 -17.11 4.46
CA ALA A 187 9.77 -16.07 5.40
C ALA A 187 9.71 -14.68 4.75
N GLU A 188 9.40 -13.65 5.56
CA GLU A 188 9.20 -12.29 5.07
C GLU A 188 10.42 -11.72 4.34
N ILE A 189 11.63 -11.96 4.87
CA ILE A 189 12.92 -11.57 4.27
C ILE A 189 13.10 -12.06 2.83
N LEU A 190 12.41 -13.12 2.41
CA LEU A 190 12.52 -13.70 1.07
C LEU A 190 11.48 -13.13 0.10
N ARG A 191 10.55 -12.29 0.57
CA ARG A 191 9.34 -11.92 -0.18
C ARG A 191 8.90 -10.47 -0.02
N THR A 192 9.71 -9.64 0.65
CA THR A 192 9.49 -8.19 0.77
C THR A 192 10.73 -7.43 0.28
N PRO A 193 10.57 -6.14 -0.11
CA PRO A 193 11.70 -5.25 -0.34
C PRO A 193 12.59 -5.13 0.91
N LEU A 194 13.90 -4.91 0.72
CA LEU A 194 14.90 -5.02 1.78
C LEU A 194 15.56 -3.70 2.17
N GLN A 195 15.14 -2.56 1.62
CA GLN A 195 15.82 -1.26 1.84
C GLN A 195 15.88 -0.86 3.31
N GLU A 196 14.81 -1.08 4.09
CA GLU A 196 14.79 -0.79 5.52
C GLU A 196 15.78 -1.70 6.28
N LEU A 197 15.81 -3.00 5.98
CA LEU A 197 16.75 -3.94 6.58
C LEU A 197 18.21 -3.59 6.23
N CYS A 198 18.47 -3.22 4.97
CA CYS A 198 19.80 -2.83 4.51
C CYS A 198 20.30 -1.57 5.23
N LEU A 199 19.41 -0.59 5.43
CA LEU A 199 19.72 0.64 6.15
C LEU A 199 20.04 0.36 7.63
N HIS A 200 19.26 -0.48 8.30
CA HIS A 200 19.53 -0.92 9.68
C HIS A 200 20.86 -1.66 9.83
N ILE A 201 21.20 -2.55 8.89
CA ILE A 201 22.49 -3.27 8.90
C ILE A 201 23.67 -2.29 8.86
N LYS A 202 23.56 -1.24 8.03
CA LYS A 202 24.57 -0.19 7.94
C LYS A 202 24.60 0.70 9.20
N SER A 203 23.45 1.02 9.78
CA SER A 203 23.35 1.75 11.06
C SER A 203 24.12 1.04 12.19
N LEU A 204 23.96 -0.28 12.27
CA LEU A 204 24.62 -1.13 13.26
C LEU A 204 26.07 -1.47 12.94
N GLN A 205 26.63 -0.94 11.84
CA GLN A 205 28.02 -1.15 11.41
C GLN A 205 28.40 -2.63 11.26
N LEU A 206 27.46 -3.45 10.75
CA LEU A 206 27.64 -4.92 10.63
C LEU A 206 28.41 -5.35 9.37
N GLY A 207 29.10 -4.40 8.71
CA GLY A 207 29.90 -4.61 7.50
C GLY A 207 29.10 -4.48 6.20
N SER A 208 29.51 -5.20 5.16
CA SER A 208 28.78 -5.24 3.88
C SER A 208 27.43 -5.90 4.05
N VAL A 209 26.39 -5.27 3.51
CA VAL A 209 25.00 -5.75 3.58
C VAL A 209 24.87 -7.15 2.99
N GLY A 210 25.46 -7.39 1.81
CA GLY A 210 25.40 -8.69 1.15
C GLY A 210 26.02 -9.80 2.02
N SER A 211 27.25 -9.61 2.47
CA SER A 211 27.96 -10.59 3.31
C SER A 211 27.31 -10.83 4.66
N PHE A 212 26.58 -9.85 5.21
CA PHE A 212 25.81 -10.04 6.42
C PHE A 212 24.55 -10.88 6.18
N LEU A 213 23.78 -10.55 5.14
CA LEU A 213 22.53 -11.24 4.80
C LEU A 213 22.73 -12.69 4.34
N GLU A 214 23.90 -13.01 3.78
CA GLU A 214 24.32 -14.40 3.49
C GLU A 214 24.39 -15.29 4.74
N LYS A 215 24.51 -14.69 5.94
CA LYS A 215 24.56 -15.42 7.22
C LYS A 215 23.17 -15.62 7.84
N ALA A 216 22.11 -15.10 7.22
CA ALA A 216 20.75 -15.28 7.72
C ALA A 216 20.34 -16.76 7.70
N LEU A 217 19.39 -17.16 8.55
CA LEU A 217 18.85 -18.53 8.58
C LEU A 217 18.35 -18.97 7.20
N GLN A 218 17.73 -18.03 6.48
CA GLN A 218 17.35 -18.17 5.08
C GLN A 218 17.79 -16.91 4.33
N PRO A 219 18.94 -16.94 3.65
CA PRO A 219 19.45 -15.78 2.92
C PRO A 219 18.49 -15.35 1.80
N PRO A 220 18.26 -14.03 1.63
CA PRO A 220 17.44 -13.51 0.52
C PRO A 220 18.12 -13.64 -0.84
N ASP A 221 17.34 -13.43 -1.90
CA ASP A 221 17.86 -13.35 -3.27
C ASP A 221 18.90 -12.21 -3.37
N PRO A 222 20.13 -12.47 -3.83
CA PRO A 222 21.16 -11.44 -4.02
C PRO A 222 20.71 -10.27 -4.89
N LEU A 223 19.83 -10.50 -5.88
CA LEU A 223 19.27 -9.42 -6.70
C LEU A 223 18.34 -8.51 -5.88
N ALA A 224 17.56 -9.08 -4.95
CA ALA A 224 16.72 -8.28 -4.06
C ALA A 224 17.57 -7.39 -3.13
N VAL A 225 18.69 -7.92 -2.62
CA VAL A 225 19.67 -7.15 -1.84
C VAL A 225 20.29 -6.03 -2.68
N LYS A 226 20.75 -6.35 -3.89
CA LYS A 226 21.31 -5.37 -4.82
C LYS A 226 20.32 -4.25 -5.16
N ASN A 227 19.06 -4.59 -5.42
CA ASN A 227 18.00 -3.62 -5.71
C ASN A 227 17.76 -2.66 -4.54
N ALA A 228 17.79 -3.18 -3.31
CA ALA A 228 17.63 -2.38 -2.10
C ALA A 228 18.80 -1.40 -1.91
N ILE A 229 20.05 -1.86 -2.11
CA ILE A 229 21.24 -0.99 -2.07
C ILE A 229 21.17 0.08 -3.17
N GLU A 230 20.79 -0.29 -4.39
CA GLU A 230 20.65 0.66 -5.51
C GLU A 230 19.58 1.73 -5.22
N LEU A 231 18.46 1.34 -4.60
CA LEU A 231 17.44 2.29 -4.17
C LEU A 231 17.99 3.26 -3.12
N LEU A 232 18.66 2.74 -2.08
CA LEU A 232 19.26 3.57 -1.02
C LEU A 232 20.29 4.56 -1.56
N LYS A 233 21.09 4.15 -2.56
CA LYS A 233 21.99 5.06 -3.30
C LYS A 233 21.21 6.11 -4.09
N THR A 234 20.17 5.69 -4.80
CA THR A 234 19.33 6.59 -5.63
C THR A 234 18.65 7.68 -4.80
N ILE A 235 18.21 7.38 -3.58
CA ILE A 235 17.59 8.37 -2.69
C ILE A 235 18.61 9.19 -1.90
N GLY A 236 19.90 8.86 -1.98
CA GLY A 236 21.00 9.54 -1.30
C GLY A 236 21.22 9.10 0.15
N ALA A 237 20.68 7.96 0.57
CA ALA A 237 20.89 7.41 1.91
C ALA A 237 22.25 6.69 2.04
N LEU A 238 22.72 6.10 0.95
CA LEU A 238 24.07 5.53 0.83
C LEU A 238 24.86 6.25 -0.25
N ASP A 239 26.17 6.35 -0.08
CA ASP A 239 27.08 6.78 -1.14
C ASP A 239 27.46 5.62 -2.08
N GLU A 240 28.33 5.87 -3.05
CA GLU A 240 28.77 4.86 -4.02
C GLU A 240 29.58 3.72 -3.38
N GLN A 241 30.20 3.96 -2.22
CA GLN A 241 30.93 2.98 -1.43
C GLN A 241 30.02 2.17 -0.49
N GLU A 242 28.70 2.39 -0.56
CA GLU A 242 27.69 1.82 0.32
C GLU A 242 27.78 2.33 1.77
N GLU A 243 28.41 3.47 2.01
CA GLU A 243 28.50 4.06 3.35
C GLU A 243 27.35 5.03 3.62
N LEU A 244 26.97 5.15 4.89
CA LEU A 244 25.88 6.04 5.30
C LEU A 244 26.26 7.50 5.07
N THR A 245 25.45 8.17 4.25
CA THR A 245 25.48 9.63 4.10
C THR A 245 24.87 10.30 5.34
N PRO A 246 25.04 11.61 5.54
CA PRO A 246 24.33 12.34 6.59
C PRO A 246 22.80 12.14 6.51
N LEU A 247 22.22 12.12 5.30
CA LEU A 247 20.81 11.81 5.10
C LEU A 247 20.48 10.39 5.56
N GLY A 248 21.29 9.41 5.16
CA GLY A 248 21.12 8.02 5.57
C GLY A 248 21.10 7.83 7.08
N ARG A 249 21.97 8.54 7.81
CA ARG A 249 22.00 8.50 9.29
C ARG A 249 20.68 8.97 9.90
N HIS A 250 20.15 10.10 9.46
CA HIS A 250 18.83 10.58 9.92
C HIS A 250 17.70 9.61 9.56
N LEU A 251 17.76 8.96 8.39
CA LEU A 251 16.77 7.96 8.01
C LEU A 251 16.83 6.69 8.88
N CYS A 252 18.00 6.33 9.42
CA CYS A 252 18.12 5.23 10.38
C CYS A 252 17.38 5.49 11.70
N ASP A 253 17.24 6.76 12.11
CA ASP A 253 16.57 7.16 13.35
C ASP A 253 15.05 7.30 13.19
N ILE A 254 14.54 7.16 11.96
CA ILE A 254 13.11 7.22 11.64
C ILE A 254 12.63 5.80 11.27
N PRO A 255 11.77 5.16 12.06
CA PRO A 255 11.33 3.77 11.85
C PRO A 255 10.26 3.68 10.77
N LEU A 256 10.61 4.10 9.55
CA LEU A 256 9.75 4.14 8.37
C LEU A 256 10.51 3.64 7.15
N ASP A 257 9.77 3.34 6.08
CA ASP A 257 10.38 3.18 4.77
C ASP A 257 11.24 4.43 4.43
N PRO A 258 12.49 4.27 3.94
CA PRO A 258 13.41 5.37 3.70
C PRO A 258 12.86 6.51 2.83
N ASN A 259 12.01 6.19 1.85
CA ASN A 259 11.36 7.18 1.00
C ASN A 259 10.36 8.05 1.79
N ILE A 260 9.60 7.43 2.69
CA ILE A 260 8.65 8.13 3.57
C ILE A 260 9.42 8.97 4.60
N GLY A 261 10.50 8.43 5.19
CA GLY A 261 11.38 9.18 6.08
C GLY A 261 11.97 10.42 5.40
N LYS A 262 12.43 10.28 4.15
CA LYS A 262 12.95 11.39 3.36
C LYS A 262 11.87 12.45 3.11
N MET A 263 10.63 12.05 2.83
CA MET A 263 9.50 12.97 2.68
C MET A 263 9.28 13.82 3.93
N LEU A 264 9.36 13.23 5.13
CA LEU A 264 9.21 13.93 6.41
C LEU A 264 10.32 14.97 6.61
N LEU A 265 11.58 14.59 6.36
CA LEU A 265 12.71 15.50 6.42
C LEU A 265 12.50 16.68 5.46
N MET A 266 12.17 16.40 4.19
CA MET A 266 11.93 17.44 3.19
C MET A 266 10.75 18.34 3.58
N GLY A 267 9.66 17.78 4.12
CA GLY A 267 8.53 18.56 4.62
C GLY A 267 8.91 19.51 5.76
N SER A 268 9.81 19.10 6.66
CA SER A 268 10.33 19.97 7.72
C SER A 268 11.22 21.09 7.19
N ILE A 269 12.10 20.77 6.23
CA ILE A 269 13.07 21.66 5.59
C ILE A 269 12.36 22.76 4.80
N PHE A 270 11.38 22.37 3.97
CA PHE A 270 10.65 23.26 3.07
C PHE A 270 9.34 23.80 3.67
N GLN A 271 9.18 23.74 4.99
CA GLN A 271 8.06 24.39 5.68
C GLN A 271 6.67 23.90 5.20
N CYS A 272 6.56 22.59 4.93
CA CYS A 272 5.32 21.86 4.62
C CYS A 272 5.09 20.73 5.63
N LEU A 273 5.40 20.95 6.91
CA LEU A 273 5.48 19.89 7.89
C LEU A 273 4.13 19.20 8.16
N ASN A 274 3.03 19.94 8.30
CA ASN A 274 1.72 19.36 8.56
C ASN A 274 1.25 18.43 7.42
N PRO A 275 1.30 18.83 6.14
CA PRO A 275 1.02 17.93 5.02
C PRO A 275 1.90 16.67 5.05
N ALA A 276 3.21 16.83 5.21
CA ALA A 276 4.15 15.70 5.21
C ALA A 276 3.87 14.72 6.36
N LEU A 277 3.60 15.21 7.58
CA LEU A 277 3.23 14.39 8.72
C LEU A 277 1.95 13.58 8.47
N THR A 278 0.90 14.19 7.89
CA THR A 278 -0.36 13.49 7.58
C THR A 278 -0.12 12.39 6.54
N ILE A 279 0.53 12.74 5.44
CA ILE A 279 0.71 11.81 4.32
C ILE A 279 1.64 10.67 4.72
N ALA A 280 2.75 10.96 5.40
CA ALA A 280 3.65 9.93 5.93
C ALA A 280 2.94 8.96 6.86
N ALA A 281 2.11 9.46 7.79
CA ALA A 281 1.42 8.62 8.77
C ALA A 281 0.42 7.67 8.09
N ALA A 282 -0.29 8.15 7.08
CA ALA A 282 -1.22 7.31 6.32
C ALA A 282 -0.50 6.28 5.44
N LEU A 283 0.64 6.64 4.82
CA LEU A 283 1.45 5.74 4.00
C LEU A 283 2.15 4.67 4.85
N ALA A 284 2.58 5.02 6.06
CA ALA A 284 3.29 4.12 6.98
C ALA A 284 2.40 3.04 7.59
N TYR A 285 1.09 3.31 7.72
CA TYR A 285 0.16 2.38 8.33
C TYR A 285 -0.99 2.00 7.41
N ARG A 286 -1.93 2.94 7.22
CA ARG A 286 -3.16 2.64 6.50
C ARG A 286 -3.93 3.88 6.05
N ASN A 287 -4.48 3.79 4.85
CA ASN A 287 -5.47 4.72 4.33
C ASN A 287 -6.79 4.72 5.17
N PRO A 288 -7.34 5.89 5.56
CA PRO A 288 -8.57 5.99 6.36
C PRO A 288 -9.88 5.79 5.57
N PHE A 289 -9.86 5.83 4.24
CA PHE A 289 -11.04 5.54 3.42
C PHE A 289 -11.42 4.07 3.56
N VAL A 290 -12.67 3.81 3.92
CA VAL A 290 -13.20 2.45 4.10
C VAL A 290 -14.04 2.02 2.91
N LEU A 291 -14.10 0.72 2.65
CA LEU A 291 -14.97 0.15 1.63
C LEU A 291 -16.30 -0.28 2.27
N PRO A 292 -17.39 0.49 2.13
CA PRO A 292 -18.70 0.08 2.63
C PRO A 292 -19.32 -1.01 1.75
N ILE A 293 -20.14 -1.88 2.36
CA ILE A 293 -20.96 -2.84 1.63
C ILE A 293 -22.01 -2.06 0.83
N ASN A 294 -22.15 -2.36 -0.46
CA ASN A 294 -23.17 -1.81 -1.37
C ASN A 294 -23.17 -0.28 -1.58
N ARG A 295 -22.21 0.46 -1.04
CA ARG A 295 -22.09 1.93 -1.20
C ARG A 295 -20.75 2.36 -1.78
N LYS A 296 -20.16 1.50 -2.61
CA LYS A 296 -18.82 1.72 -3.17
C LYS A 296 -18.76 3.00 -4.02
N GLU A 297 -19.73 3.21 -4.90
CA GLU A 297 -19.76 4.39 -5.78
C GLU A 297 -19.85 5.71 -4.99
N GLU A 298 -20.65 5.74 -3.92
CA GLU A 298 -20.73 6.88 -3.01
C GLU A 298 -19.39 7.12 -2.29
N ALA A 299 -18.71 6.06 -1.85
CA ALA A 299 -17.40 6.16 -1.21
C ALA A 299 -16.31 6.65 -2.17
N ASP A 300 -16.32 6.15 -3.41
CA ASP A 300 -15.40 6.59 -4.45
C ASP A 300 -15.64 8.07 -4.81
N ALA A 301 -16.91 8.50 -4.89
CA ALA A 301 -17.26 9.91 -5.11
C ALA A 301 -16.87 10.83 -3.94
N ALA A 302 -17.05 10.38 -2.68
CA ALA A 302 -16.61 11.12 -1.51
C ALA A 302 -15.08 11.31 -1.52
N LYS A 303 -14.31 10.24 -1.78
CA LYS A 303 -12.86 10.30 -1.95
C LYS A 303 -12.45 11.26 -3.07
N GLN A 304 -13.14 11.22 -4.22
CA GLN A 304 -12.90 12.13 -5.33
C GLN A 304 -13.14 13.59 -4.97
N SER A 305 -14.15 13.88 -4.15
CA SER A 305 -14.47 15.26 -3.75
C SER A 305 -13.33 15.91 -2.95
N PHE A 306 -12.62 15.14 -2.12
CA PHE A 306 -11.41 15.62 -1.46
C PHE A 306 -10.25 15.85 -2.43
N ALA A 307 -10.11 15.03 -3.47
CA ALA A 307 -9.07 15.24 -4.48
C ALA A 307 -9.28 16.56 -5.24
N GLY A 308 -10.52 16.89 -5.58
CA GLY A 308 -10.82 18.02 -6.46
C GLY A 308 -10.17 17.85 -7.83
N ASP A 309 -9.50 18.90 -8.30
CA ASP A 309 -8.75 18.94 -9.57
C ASP A 309 -7.28 18.51 -9.45
N SER A 310 -6.79 18.27 -8.23
CA SER A 310 -5.36 18.00 -7.96
C SER A 310 -4.81 16.72 -8.59
N CYS A 311 -5.67 15.81 -9.06
CA CYS A 311 -5.28 14.49 -9.60
C CYS A 311 -4.32 13.74 -8.65
N SER A 312 -4.67 13.70 -7.34
CA SER A 312 -3.77 13.24 -6.29
C SER A 312 -4.49 12.52 -5.15
N ASP A 313 -4.16 11.22 -4.96
CA ASP A 313 -4.63 10.43 -3.81
C ASP A 313 -4.10 10.99 -2.49
N HIS A 314 -2.84 11.44 -2.47
CA HIS A 314 -2.19 11.99 -1.29
C HIS A 314 -2.82 13.32 -0.85
N ILE A 315 -3.25 14.17 -1.79
CA ILE A 315 -3.98 15.41 -1.48
C ILE A 315 -5.41 15.10 -1.02
N ALA A 316 -6.09 14.12 -1.63
CA ALA A 316 -7.41 13.68 -1.17
C ALA A 316 -7.37 13.20 0.29
N LEU A 317 -6.36 12.39 0.63
CA LEU A 317 -6.09 11.97 2.00
C LEU A 317 -5.83 13.16 2.94
N LEU A 318 -4.97 14.10 2.54
CA LEU A 318 -4.63 15.27 3.34
C LEU A 318 -5.88 16.09 3.67
N LYS A 319 -6.68 16.42 2.66
CA LYS A 319 -7.91 17.21 2.82
C LYS A 319 -8.98 16.47 3.65
N ALA A 320 -9.09 15.15 3.50
CA ALA A 320 -9.97 14.34 4.34
C ALA A 320 -9.57 14.39 5.82
N PHE A 321 -8.27 14.32 6.12
CA PHE A 321 -7.76 14.44 7.48
C PHE A 321 -7.97 15.84 8.07
N GLU A 322 -7.72 16.89 7.30
CA GLU A 322 -7.96 18.28 7.71
C GLU A 322 -9.44 18.54 8.00
N GLY A 323 -10.33 18.09 7.11
CA GLY A 323 -11.78 18.16 7.30
C GLY A 323 -12.23 17.40 8.55
N TRP A 324 -11.66 16.21 8.80
CA TRP A 324 -11.94 15.46 10.02
C TRP A 324 -11.47 16.20 11.29
N LYS A 325 -10.28 16.82 11.28
CA LYS A 325 -9.80 17.61 12.42
C LYS A 325 -10.72 18.79 12.73
N GLU A 326 -11.29 19.42 11.71
CA GLU A 326 -12.28 20.47 11.91
C GLU A 326 -13.60 19.93 12.47
N ALA A 327 -14.12 18.85 11.89
CA ALA A 327 -15.32 18.20 12.39
C ALA A 327 -15.17 17.72 13.85
N LYS A 328 -13.99 17.20 14.22
CA LYS A 328 -13.65 16.79 15.58
C LYS A 328 -13.67 17.99 16.55
N ARG A 329 -13.07 19.12 16.17
CA ARG A 329 -13.11 20.37 16.97
C ARG A 329 -14.53 20.90 17.14
N SER A 330 -15.36 20.78 16.11
CA SER A 330 -16.76 21.21 16.11
C SER A 330 -17.75 20.19 16.71
N GLY A 331 -17.29 19.05 17.26
CA GLY A 331 -18.16 18.03 17.86
C GLY A 331 -18.92 17.14 16.87
N ASN A 332 -18.66 17.27 15.56
CA ASN A 332 -19.36 16.57 14.46
C ASN A 332 -18.55 15.40 13.87
N GLU A 333 -17.54 14.90 14.59
CA GLU A 333 -16.62 13.84 14.13
C GLU A 333 -17.36 12.63 13.52
N LYS A 334 -18.36 12.10 14.23
CA LYS A 334 -19.08 10.89 13.83
C LYS A 334 -19.82 11.08 12.51
N GLN A 335 -20.52 12.21 12.36
CA GLN A 335 -21.29 12.52 11.17
C GLN A 335 -20.36 12.72 9.97
N PHE A 336 -19.27 13.48 10.14
CA PHE A 336 -18.28 13.70 9.09
C PHE A 336 -17.66 12.39 8.60
N CYS A 337 -17.26 11.50 9.51
CA CYS A 337 -16.69 10.21 9.12
C CYS A 337 -17.71 9.31 8.41
N TRP A 338 -18.97 9.34 8.83
CA TRP A 338 -20.04 8.57 8.20
C TRP A 338 -20.32 9.04 6.78
N ASP A 339 -20.51 10.34 6.59
CA ASP A 339 -20.85 10.93 5.28
C ASP A 339 -19.74 10.77 4.26
N ASN A 340 -18.49 10.71 4.72
CA ASN A 340 -17.30 10.66 3.87
C ASN A 340 -16.64 9.27 3.81
N PHE A 341 -17.25 8.25 4.40
CA PHE A 341 -16.72 6.87 4.40
C PHE A 341 -15.29 6.78 4.94
N LEU A 342 -15.08 7.38 6.11
CA LEU A 342 -13.79 7.42 6.79
C LEU A 342 -13.83 6.61 8.09
N SER A 343 -12.72 5.95 8.41
CA SER A 343 -12.52 5.29 9.70
C SER A 343 -12.06 6.30 10.76
N PRO A 344 -12.88 6.66 11.77
CA PRO A 344 -12.45 7.57 12.84
C PRO A 344 -11.29 6.97 13.66
N VAL A 345 -11.22 5.65 13.79
CA VAL A 345 -10.12 4.96 14.49
C VAL A 345 -8.81 5.15 13.72
N THR A 346 -8.83 4.96 12.40
CA THR A 346 -7.63 5.16 11.56
C THR A 346 -7.20 6.62 11.56
N LEU A 347 -8.14 7.56 11.50
CA LEU A 347 -7.83 9.00 11.54
C LEU A 347 -7.18 9.43 12.87
N ARG A 348 -7.67 8.92 14.01
CA ARG A 348 -7.04 9.16 15.32
C ARG A 348 -5.64 8.56 15.38
N LEU A 349 -5.45 7.36 14.87
CA LEU A 349 -4.12 6.75 14.80
C LEU A 349 -3.16 7.57 13.92
N ILE A 350 -3.63 8.09 12.79
CA ILE A 350 -2.85 9.02 11.97
C ILE A 350 -2.47 10.27 12.78
N ASP A 351 -3.40 10.84 13.55
CA ASP A 351 -3.13 11.98 14.45
C ASP A 351 -2.07 11.64 15.51
N ASP A 352 -2.12 10.45 16.10
CA ASP A 352 -1.13 9.97 17.07
C ASP A 352 0.25 9.76 16.42
N MET A 353 0.30 9.15 15.24
CA MET A 353 1.55 8.95 14.48
C MET A 353 2.17 10.27 14.05
N ARG A 354 1.37 11.27 13.67
CA ARG A 354 1.87 12.63 13.38
C ARG A 354 2.61 13.21 14.58
N MET A 355 2.13 12.99 15.81
CA MET A 355 2.82 13.44 17.01
C MET A 355 4.10 12.65 17.28
N GLN A 356 4.13 11.35 17.00
CA GLN A 356 5.34 10.54 17.10
C GLN A 356 6.41 11.02 16.10
N PHE A 357 6.03 11.26 14.84
CA PHE A 357 6.94 11.76 13.83
C PHE A 357 7.45 13.17 14.13
N LEU A 358 6.60 14.03 14.67
CA LEU A 358 7.02 15.35 15.16
C LEU A 358 8.08 15.22 16.26
N ASN A 359 7.92 14.27 17.19
CA ASN A 359 8.92 14.01 18.23
C ASN A 359 10.22 13.51 17.63
N LEU A 360 10.17 12.52 16.72
CA LEU A 360 11.36 12.01 16.05
C LEU A 360 12.12 13.12 15.33
N LEU A 361 11.43 13.95 14.54
CA LEU A 361 12.03 15.11 13.86
C LEU A 361 12.64 16.13 14.85
N SER A 362 12.08 16.22 16.05
CA SER A 362 12.64 17.05 17.12
C SER A 362 13.89 16.43 17.73
N ASP A 363 13.90 15.11 17.92
CA ASP A 363 15.02 14.36 18.50
C ASP A 363 16.25 14.43 17.58
N ILE A 364 16.05 14.38 16.26
CA ILE A 364 17.11 14.57 15.25
C ILE A 364 17.39 16.05 14.90
N GLY A 365 16.74 17.00 15.58
CA GLY A 365 17.05 18.43 15.52
C GLY A 365 16.50 19.21 14.33
N PHE A 366 15.61 18.63 13.51
CA PHE A 366 14.99 19.33 12.37
C PHE A 366 13.84 20.24 12.79
N VAL A 367 13.23 19.97 13.95
CA VAL A 367 12.09 20.70 14.48
C VAL A 367 12.34 21.04 15.95
N ASP A 368 11.93 22.23 16.37
CA ASP A 368 11.83 22.59 17.78
C ASP A 368 10.38 22.36 18.23
N LYS A 369 10.18 21.29 19.00
CA LYS A 369 8.87 20.92 19.53
C LYS A 369 8.21 22.03 20.37
N SER A 370 8.99 22.91 21.01
CA SER A 370 8.45 24.02 21.81
C SER A 370 7.70 25.05 20.98
N ARG A 371 8.09 25.22 19.70
CA ARG A 371 7.42 26.10 18.73
C ARG A 371 6.17 25.47 18.11
N GLY A 372 6.02 24.16 18.27
CA GLY A 372 4.94 23.36 17.69
C GLY A 372 5.07 23.18 16.17
N ALA A 373 4.35 22.20 15.62
CA ALA A 373 4.42 21.88 14.20
C ALA A 373 4.08 23.08 13.29
N ASN A 374 3.14 23.93 13.71
CA ASN A 374 2.67 25.08 12.92
C ASN A 374 3.77 26.10 12.60
N ALA A 375 4.88 26.13 13.37
CA ALA A 375 6.03 26.97 13.06
C ALA A 375 6.77 26.58 11.78
N TYR A 376 6.49 25.37 11.24
CA TYR A 376 7.17 24.78 10.09
C TYR A 376 6.21 24.59 8.89
N ASN A 377 5.31 25.54 8.66
CA ASN A 377 4.17 25.39 7.74
C ASN A 377 3.95 26.58 6.78
N GLN A 378 4.97 27.38 6.50
CA GLN A 378 4.87 28.52 5.58
C GLN A 378 4.24 28.16 4.23
N TYR A 379 4.54 26.97 3.69
CA TYR A 379 4.05 26.51 2.38
C TYR A 379 3.05 25.33 2.51
N SER A 380 2.40 25.14 3.66
CA SER A 380 1.52 23.98 3.87
C SER A 380 0.25 24.01 3.02
N HIS A 381 -0.17 25.18 2.55
CA HIS A 381 -1.35 25.37 1.69
C HIS A 381 -1.01 25.51 0.20
N ASP A 382 0.28 25.50 -0.13
CA ASP A 382 0.82 25.54 -1.49
C ASP A 382 0.89 24.10 -2.03
N LEU A 383 -0.07 23.73 -2.88
CA LEU A 383 -0.23 22.34 -3.34
C LEU A 383 0.93 21.93 -4.25
N GLU A 384 1.48 22.86 -5.01
CA GLU A 384 2.62 22.68 -5.89
C GLU A 384 3.87 22.34 -5.07
N MET A 385 4.10 23.05 -3.96
CA MET A 385 5.16 22.69 -3.01
C MET A 385 4.90 21.35 -2.34
N VAL A 386 3.68 21.07 -1.85
CA VAL A 386 3.34 19.77 -1.25
C VAL A 386 3.59 18.61 -2.24
N CYS A 387 3.21 18.78 -3.50
CA CYS A 387 3.48 17.85 -4.59
C CYS A 387 4.99 17.69 -4.87
N ALA A 388 5.77 18.77 -4.76
CA ALA A 388 7.22 18.72 -4.89
C ALA A 388 7.89 17.95 -3.73
N ILE A 389 7.38 18.08 -2.50
CA ILE A 389 7.83 17.28 -1.35
C ILE A 389 7.45 15.81 -1.49
N LEU A 390 6.25 15.52 -1.99
CA LEU A 390 5.87 14.16 -2.38
C LEU A 390 6.83 13.60 -3.42
N CYS A 391 7.23 14.41 -4.41
CA CYS A 391 8.22 14.01 -5.39
C CYS A 391 9.58 13.71 -4.75
N ALA A 392 10.05 14.56 -3.83
CA ALA A 392 11.32 14.35 -3.13
C ALA A 392 11.35 13.05 -2.31
N GLY A 393 10.22 12.72 -1.68
CA GLY A 393 10.05 11.51 -0.89
C GLY A 393 9.87 10.25 -1.73
N LEU A 394 8.99 10.29 -2.74
CA LEU A 394 8.59 9.11 -3.51
C LEU A 394 9.51 8.81 -4.70
N TYR A 395 10.38 9.74 -5.14
CA TYR A 395 11.39 9.44 -6.14
C TYR A 395 12.29 8.27 -5.70
N PRO A 396 12.56 7.26 -6.54
CA PRO A 396 12.42 7.22 -8.00
C PRO A 396 11.10 6.62 -8.53
N ASN A 397 10.06 6.49 -7.70
CA ASN A 397 8.76 5.93 -8.10
C ASN A 397 7.97 6.91 -8.97
N VAL A 398 8.33 6.98 -10.25
CA VAL A 398 7.76 7.90 -11.24
C VAL A 398 7.03 7.15 -12.35
N VAL A 399 5.92 7.71 -12.81
CA VAL A 399 5.11 7.26 -13.94
C VAL A 399 5.10 8.36 -15.00
N GLN A 400 5.33 7.97 -16.26
CA GLN A 400 5.11 8.81 -17.44
C GLN A 400 3.65 8.77 -17.90
N CYS A 401 3.04 9.94 -18.04
CA CYS A 401 1.71 10.15 -18.60
C CYS A 401 1.82 10.49 -20.08
N LYS A 402 1.53 9.53 -20.97
CA LYS A 402 1.56 9.74 -22.43
C LYS A 402 0.15 9.83 -22.98
N ARG A 403 -0.22 11.00 -23.51
CA ARG A 403 -1.52 11.20 -24.16
C ARG A 403 -1.63 10.32 -25.41
N ARG A 404 -2.69 9.52 -25.49
CA ARG A 404 -3.06 8.65 -26.61
C ARG A 404 -4.51 8.94 -26.99
N GLY A 405 -4.71 9.93 -27.87
CA GLY A 405 -6.03 10.39 -28.27
C GLY A 405 -6.81 11.01 -27.11
N LYS A 406 -7.90 10.35 -26.69
CA LYS A 406 -8.77 10.78 -25.59
C LYS A 406 -8.41 10.17 -24.22
N ARG A 407 -7.35 9.37 -24.12
CA ARG A 407 -6.91 8.74 -22.88
C ARG A 407 -5.42 8.95 -22.65
N THR A 408 -4.99 8.85 -21.40
CA THR A 408 -3.58 8.79 -21.02
C THR A 408 -3.14 7.33 -20.84
N ALA A 409 -1.97 6.99 -21.35
CA ALA A 409 -1.30 5.72 -21.11
C ALA A 409 -0.14 5.94 -20.12
N PHE A 410 0.00 5.03 -19.17
CA PHE A 410 0.96 5.14 -18.07
C PHE A 410 2.12 4.17 -18.24
N TYR A 411 3.33 4.64 -18.01
CA TYR A 411 4.54 3.83 -18.13
C TYR A 411 5.44 4.05 -16.92
N THR A 412 6.00 2.99 -16.36
CA THR A 412 7.09 3.04 -15.36
C THR A 412 8.38 2.56 -16.00
N LYS A 413 9.53 2.88 -15.37
CA LYS A 413 10.85 2.48 -15.88
C LYS A 413 11.02 0.97 -15.93
N GLU A 414 10.60 0.26 -14.87
CA GLU A 414 10.98 -1.14 -14.68
C GLU A 414 10.14 -2.10 -15.53
N VAL A 415 8.84 -1.83 -15.65
CA VAL A 415 7.87 -2.77 -16.25
C VAL A 415 7.14 -2.21 -17.46
N GLY A 416 7.44 -0.99 -17.87
CA GLY A 416 6.75 -0.33 -18.97
C GLY A 416 5.30 -0.03 -18.61
N LYS A 417 4.35 -0.49 -19.43
CA LYS A 417 2.94 -0.10 -19.31
C LYS A 417 2.33 -0.60 -17.99
N VAL A 418 1.63 0.30 -17.29
CA VAL A 418 0.90 0.02 -16.05
C VAL A 418 -0.51 0.63 -16.11
N ASP A 419 -1.38 0.21 -15.20
CA ASP A 419 -2.71 0.77 -15.01
C ASP A 419 -2.82 1.48 -13.65
N ILE A 420 -3.75 2.43 -13.51
CA ILE A 420 -4.08 3.02 -12.20
C ILE A 420 -5.07 2.10 -11.48
N HIS A 421 -4.84 1.85 -10.19
CA HIS A 421 -5.70 0.96 -9.41
C HIS A 421 -7.12 1.54 -9.30
N PRO A 422 -8.20 0.72 -9.41
CA PRO A 422 -9.58 1.22 -9.37
C PRO A 422 -10.02 1.95 -8.10
N ALA A 423 -9.25 1.86 -7.02
CA ALA A 423 -9.51 2.58 -5.76
C ALA A 423 -8.81 3.95 -5.68
N SER A 424 -7.98 4.29 -6.66
CA SER A 424 -7.33 5.59 -6.78
C SER A 424 -8.32 6.63 -7.31
N VAL A 425 -8.21 7.87 -6.85
CA VAL A 425 -8.95 9.03 -7.43
C VAL A 425 -8.58 9.25 -8.90
N ASN A 426 -7.42 8.76 -9.33
CA ASN A 426 -6.92 8.90 -10.69
C ASN A 426 -7.44 7.80 -11.64
N ALA A 427 -8.19 6.81 -11.14
CA ALA A 427 -8.70 5.70 -11.98
C ALA A 427 -9.70 6.18 -13.05
N GLY A 428 -10.51 7.19 -12.72
CA GLY A 428 -11.50 7.79 -13.61
C GLY A 428 -10.95 8.92 -14.51
N VAL A 429 -9.71 9.35 -14.31
CA VAL A 429 -9.15 10.50 -15.01
C VAL A 429 -8.66 10.09 -16.40
N HIS A 430 -9.20 10.71 -17.45
CA HIS A 430 -8.85 10.38 -18.83
C HIS A 430 -7.69 11.19 -19.38
N LEU A 431 -7.57 12.46 -18.98
CA LEU A 431 -6.53 13.39 -19.42
C LEU A 431 -5.89 13.99 -18.18
N PHE A 432 -4.57 13.89 -18.10
CA PHE A 432 -3.80 14.44 -16.99
C PHE A 432 -3.20 15.77 -17.42
N PRO A 433 -3.27 16.82 -16.58
CA PRO A 433 -2.71 18.12 -16.92
C PRO A 433 -1.18 18.10 -17.01
N LEU A 434 -0.51 17.23 -16.24
CA LEU A 434 0.95 17.16 -16.15
C LEU A 434 1.49 15.81 -16.68
N PRO A 435 2.72 15.78 -17.22
CA PRO A 435 3.25 14.62 -17.93
C PRO A 435 3.81 13.52 -17.01
N TYR A 436 3.87 13.73 -15.70
CA TYR A 436 4.41 12.77 -14.75
C TYR A 436 3.51 12.57 -13.52
N MET A 437 3.62 11.39 -12.91
CA MET A 437 3.08 11.13 -11.57
C MET A 437 4.15 10.51 -10.69
N VAL A 438 4.07 10.73 -9.39
CA VAL A 438 4.76 9.92 -8.39
C VAL A 438 3.78 8.98 -7.69
N TYR A 439 4.30 7.86 -7.18
CA TYR A 439 3.49 6.84 -6.52
C TYR A 439 4.16 6.25 -5.28
N SER A 440 3.33 5.77 -4.35
CA SER A 440 3.79 5.08 -3.14
C SER A 440 3.98 3.59 -3.38
N GLU A 441 2.97 2.92 -3.93
CA GLU A 441 2.94 1.45 -4.09
C GLU A 441 2.59 1.07 -5.54
N LYS A 442 3.42 0.18 -6.12
CA LYS A 442 3.17 -0.52 -7.37
C LYS A 442 3.02 -2.01 -7.06
N VAL A 443 1.89 -2.59 -7.47
CA VAL A 443 1.54 -3.97 -7.12
C VAL A 443 1.04 -4.76 -8.32
N LYS A 444 1.49 -6.02 -8.44
CA LYS A 444 0.94 -6.98 -9.40
C LYS A 444 -0.22 -7.75 -8.76
N THR A 445 -1.39 -7.66 -9.36
CA THR A 445 -2.55 -8.51 -9.04
C THR A 445 -3.04 -9.18 -10.32
N THR A 446 -4.17 -8.74 -10.89
CA THR A 446 -4.64 -9.15 -12.23
C THR A 446 -3.87 -8.47 -13.36
N SER A 447 -3.43 -7.23 -13.10
CA SER A 447 -2.48 -6.44 -13.90
C SER A 447 -1.47 -5.80 -12.95
N ILE A 448 -0.55 -5.00 -13.49
CA ILE A 448 0.33 -4.15 -12.68
C ILE A 448 -0.36 -2.82 -12.45
N TYR A 449 -0.65 -2.53 -11.18
CA TYR A 449 -1.37 -1.33 -10.78
C TYR A 449 -0.50 -0.38 -9.96
N ILE A 450 -0.70 0.92 -10.18
CA ILE A 450 -0.26 1.99 -9.29
C ILE A 450 -1.41 2.28 -8.32
N ARG A 451 -1.18 2.12 -7.01
CA ARG A 451 -2.25 2.18 -6.00
C ARG A 451 -2.66 3.59 -5.62
N ASP A 452 -1.70 4.41 -5.23
CA ASP A 452 -1.90 5.80 -4.90
C ASP A 452 -0.90 6.63 -5.71
N SER A 453 -1.37 7.70 -6.34
CA SER A 453 -0.52 8.55 -7.17
C SER A 453 -0.85 10.04 -7.07
N THR A 454 0.11 10.88 -7.45
CA THR A 454 -0.02 12.34 -7.53
C THR A 454 0.55 12.84 -8.84
N ASN A 455 -0.24 13.59 -9.62
CA ASN A 455 0.24 14.24 -10.83
C ASN A 455 1.15 15.41 -10.47
N ILE A 456 2.37 15.41 -11.00
CA ILE A 456 3.42 16.37 -10.65
C ILE A 456 4.02 17.03 -11.90
N SER A 457 4.63 18.20 -11.70
CA SER A 457 5.27 18.97 -12.75
C SER A 457 6.67 18.46 -13.07
N ASP A 458 7.18 18.85 -14.25
CA ASP A 458 8.57 18.62 -14.63
C ASP A 458 9.53 19.27 -13.63
N TYR A 459 9.18 20.48 -13.17
CA TYR A 459 9.98 21.23 -12.22
C TYR A 459 10.11 20.53 -10.87
N ALA A 460 9.08 19.81 -10.39
CA ALA A 460 9.20 19.00 -9.19
C ALA A 460 10.28 17.91 -9.35
N LEU A 461 10.34 17.25 -10.51
CA LEU A 461 11.39 16.27 -10.80
C LEU A 461 12.77 16.93 -10.99
N LEU A 462 12.83 18.08 -11.66
CA LEU A 462 14.10 18.80 -11.86
C LEU A 462 14.67 19.32 -10.53
N LEU A 463 13.82 19.76 -9.60
CA LEU A 463 14.20 20.28 -8.29
C LEU A 463 14.42 19.21 -7.23
N PHE A 464 13.74 18.06 -7.30
CA PHE A 464 13.79 17.04 -6.24
C PHE A 464 14.03 15.59 -6.69
N GLY A 465 14.10 15.36 -7.99
CA GLY A 465 14.51 14.08 -8.57
C GLY A 465 16.01 13.84 -8.46
N GLY A 466 16.50 12.87 -9.23
CA GLY A 466 17.91 12.45 -9.23
C GLY A 466 18.82 13.38 -10.04
N ASN A 467 20.02 12.86 -10.36
CA ASN A 467 21.07 13.62 -11.03
C ASN A 467 20.62 14.17 -12.39
N LEU A 468 20.86 15.46 -12.62
CA LEU A 468 20.57 16.13 -13.89
C LEU A 468 21.68 15.86 -14.91
N ILE A 469 21.48 14.88 -15.79
CA ILE A 469 22.45 14.51 -16.82
C ILE A 469 22.09 15.22 -18.13
N PRO A 470 22.91 16.14 -18.66
CA PRO A 470 22.66 16.74 -19.97
C PRO A 470 22.70 15.66 -21.07
N ASN A 471 21.74 15.71 -21.99
CA ASN A 471 21.75 14.83 -23.16
C ASN A 471 22.91 15.18 -24.12
N LYS A 472 23.15 14.31 -25.12
CA LYS A 472 24.26 14.49 -26.07
C LYS A 472 24.19 15.79 -26.90
N SER A 473 22.99 16.35 -27.13
CA SER A 473 22.82 17.61 -27.87
C SER A 473 22.99 18.86 -26.98
N GLY A 474 22.95 18.69 -25.66
CA GLY A 474 22.93 19.78 -24.68
C GLY A 474 21.58 20.52 -24.59
N GLU A 475 20.55 20.03 -25.27
CA GLU A 475 19.20 20.64 -25.35
C GLU A 475 18.16 19.85 -24.56
N GLY A 476 18.60 18.95 -23.69
CA GLY A 476 17.73 18.28 -22.74
C GLY A 476 18.47 17.77 -21.51
N ILE A 477 17.69 17.44 -20.49
CA ILE A 477 18.12 16.78 -19.26
C ILE A 477 17.52 15.37 -19.25
N GLU A 478 18.33 14.40 -18.85
CA GLU A 478 17.93 13.02 -18.66
C GLU A 478 18.09 12.62 -17.19
N MET A 479 17.16 11.79 -16.71
CA MET A 479 17.27 11.12 -15.41
C MET A 479 16.96 9.63 -15.55
N LEU A 480 17.38 8.85 -14.55
CA LEU A 480 17.10 7.42 -14.45
C LEU A 480 17.56 6.61 -15.68
N GLY A 481 18.69 6.99 -16.29
CA GLY A 481 19.23 6.33 -17.48
C GLY A 481 18.43 6.63 -18.75
N GLY A 482 17.97 7.88 -18.91
CA GLY A 482 17.22 8.34 -20.09
C GLY A 482 15.72 8.01 -20.07
N TYR A 483 15.22 7.38 -19.01
CA TYR A 483 13.79 7.11 -18.86
C TYR A 483 12.97 8.41 -18.77
N LEU A 484 13.45 9.39 -17.99
CA LEU A 484 12.85 10.73 -17.93
C LEU A 484 13.66 11.67 -18.82
N HIS A 485 12.98 12.46 -19.64
CA HIS A 485 13.58 13.41 -20.57
C HIS A 485 12.86 14.76 -20.48
N PHE A 486 13.64 15.82 -20.35
CA PHE A 486 13.15 17.19 -20.24
C PHE A 486 13.87 18.03 -21.30
N SER A 487 13.14 18.56 -22.28
CA SER A 487 13.71 19.37 -23.36
C SER A 487 13.61 20.84 -23.02
N ALA A 488 14.69 21.60 -23.17
CA ALA A 488 14.66 23.05 -22.97
C ALA A 488 15.82 23.71 -23.72
N SER A 489 15.77 25.03 -23.86
CA SER A 489 16.91 25.78 -24.41
C SER A 489 18.14 25.63 -23.50
N LYS A 490 19.34 25.73 -24.09
CA LYS A 490 20.62 25.60 -23.36
C LYS A 490 20.72 26.55 -22.16
N SER A 491 20.23 27.78 -22.32
CA SER A 491 20.23 28.78 -21.24
C SER A 491 19.31 28.38 -20.08
N VAL A 492 18.12 27.83 -20.37
CA VAL A 492 17.18 27.34 -19.35
C VAL A 492 17.74 26.12 -18.63
N ILE A 493 18.35 25.17 -19.36
CA ILE A 493 19.02 24.00 -18.76
C ILE A 493 20.14 24.43 -17.82
N GLU A 494 20.98 25.37 -18.25
CA GLU A 494 22.06 25.87 -17.42
C GLU A 494 21.53 26.56 -16.15
N LEU A 495 20.46 27.36 -16.27
CA LEU A 495 19.82 28.01 -15.13
C LEU A 495 19.24 26.98 -14.14
N ILE A 496 18.49 25.99 -14.62
CA ILE A 496 17.92 24.92 -13.79
C ILE A 496 19.04 24.15 -13.08
N ARG A 497 20.13 23.82 -13.77
CA ARG A 497 21.27 23.11 -13.18
C ARG A 497 21.98 23.94 -12.11
N LYS A 498 22.14 25.25 -12.32
CA LYS A 498 22.71 26.16 -11.32
C LYS A 498 21.82 26.26 -10.10
N LEU A 499 20.52 26.50 -10.28
CA LEU A 499 19.56 26.55 -9.19
C LEU A 499 19.53 25.23 -8.41
N ARG A 500 19.46 24.09 -9.11
CA ARG A 500 19.49 22.77 -8.48
C ARG A 500 20.78 22.53 -7.71
N GLY A 501 21.93 22.93 -8.26
CA GLY A 501 23.22 22.81 -7.56
C GLY A 501 23.29 23.64 -6.27
N GLU A 502 22.76 24.87 -6.28
CA GLU A 502 22.67 25.69 -5.06
C GLU A 502 21.66 25.11 -4.06
N LEU A 503 20.54 24.56 -4.54
CA LEU A 503 19.56 23.87 -3.70
C LEU A 503 20.17 22.62 -3.03
N ASP A 504 20.90 21.79 -3.78
CA ASP A 504 21.54 20.58 -3.24
C ASP A 504 22.61 20.94 -2.20
N LYS A 505 23.43 21.98 -2.43
CA LYS A 505 24.39 22.49 -1.43
C LYS A 505 23.69 22.91 -0.15
N LEU A 506 22.59 23.67 -0.29
CA LEU A 506 21.81 24.15 0.83
C LEU A 506 21.16 23.00 1.62
N LEU A 507 20.62 22.01 0.92
CA LEU A 507 20.05 20.80 1.52
C LEU A 507 21.09 19.97 2.25
N ASN A 508 22.26 19.73 1.63
CA ASN A 508 23.34 18.98 2.26
C ASN A 508 23.79 19.66 3.55
N ARG A 509 23.99 20.98 3.54
CA ARG A 509 24.31 21.76 4.75
C ARG A 509 23.23 21.62 5.82
N LYS A 510 21.94 21.74 5.47
CA LYS A 510 20.83 21.57 6.42
C LYS A 510 20.76 20.15 7.00
N ILE A 511 21.09 19.13 6.20
CA ILE A 511 21.08 17.74 6.65
C ILE A 511 22.27 17.47 7.59
N GLU A 512 23.44 18.04 7.30
CA GLU A 512 24.63 17.96 8.17
C GLU A 512 24.45 18.78 9.46
N GLU A 513 23.78 19.92 9.37
CA GLU A 513 23.49 20.84 10.46
C GLU A 513 21.97 21.06 10.61
N PRO A 514 21.23 20.16 11.28
CA PRO A 514 19.77 20.26 11.41
C PRO A 514 19.27 21.58 12.02
N GLY A 515 20.10 22.28 12.79
CA GLY A 515 19.78 23.60 13.36
C GLY A 515 19.80 24.77 12.36
N LEU A 516 20.31 24.60 11.13
CA LEU A 516 20.47 25.66 10.14
C LEU A 516 19.12 26.30 9.76
N ASP A 517 18.99 27.63 9.84
CA ASP A 517 17.77 28.34 9.45
C ASP A 517 17.77 28.66 7.95
N LEU A 518 17.06 27.83 7.18
CA LEU A 518 16.89 28.00 5.73
C LEU A 518 16.15 29.28 5.35
N SER A 519 15.31 29.81 6.23
CA SER A 519 14.56 31.04 5.97
C SER A 519 15.46 32.29 6.02
N ALA A 520 16.62 32.19 6.70
CA ALA A 520 17.62 33.23 6.77
C ALA A 520 18.72 33.03 5.71
N GLU A 521 19.38 31.87 5.69
CA GLU A 521 20.56 31.64 4.84
C GLU A 521 20.21 31.19 3.41
N GLY A 522 19.06 30.54 3.23
CA GLY A 522 18.63 29.92 1.98
C GLY A 522 17.51 30.66 1.24
N LYS A 523 17.06 31.81 1.77
CA LYS A 523 15.82 32.47 1.35
C LYS A 523 15.70 32.68 -0.16
N GLY A 524 16.77 33.15 -0.80
CA GLY A 524 16.78 33.42 -2.24
C GLY A 524 16.65 32.15 -3.08
N VAL A 525 17.37 31.09 -2.69
CA VAL A 525 17.35 29.79 -3.39
C VAL A 525 15.98 29.11 -3.24
N VAL A 526 15.43 29.11 -2.02
CA VAL A 526 14.10 28.55 -1.74
C VAL A 526 13.01 29.33 -2.47
N ALA A 527 13.07 30.68 -2.45
CA ALA A 527 12.10 31.51 -3.18
C ALA A 527 12.16 31.25 -4.69
N ALA A 528 13.35 31.13 -5.27
CA ALA A 528 13.51 30.80 -6.69
C ALA A 528 12.98 29.40 -7.03
N ALA A 529 13.18 28.42 -6.14
CA ALA A 529 12.61 27.07 -6.31
C ALA A 529 11.07 27.10 -6.26
N VAL A 530 10.48 27.83 -5.30
CA VAL A 530 9.02 28.03 -5.19
C VAL A 530 8.49 28.69 -6.46
N GLU A 531 9.12 29.78 -6.93
CA GLU A 531 8.70 30.48 -8.15
C GLU A 531 8.77 29.57 -9.39
N LEU A 532 9.80 28.73 -9.49
CA LEU A 532 9.94 27.77 -10.57
C LEU A 532 8.83 26.71 -10.55
N LEU A 533 8.42 26.22 -9.37
CA LEU A 533 7.30 25.27 -9.25
C LEU A 533 5.97 25.83 -9.77
N HIS A 534 5.77 27.15 -9.65
CA HIS A 534 4.57 27.85 -10.12
C HIS A 534 4.67 28.31 -11.58
N SER A 535 5.83 28.17 -12.21
CA SER A 535 6.04 28.57 -13.59
C SER A 535 5.30 27.65 -14.56
N GLN A 536 4.90 28.19 -15.72
CA GLN A 536 4.29 27.36 -16.76
C GLN A 536 5.30 26.29 -17.25
N MET A 537 4.77 25.10 -17.50
CA MET A 537 5.50 23.92 -17.94
C MET A 537 6.51 24.22 -19.06
N ILE A 538 7.69 23.60 -18.98
CA ILE A 538 8.61 23.53 -20.10
C ILE A 538 7.90 22.76 -21.23
N ARG A 539 7.74 23.38 -22.41
CA ARG A 539 7.14 22.73 -23.58
C ARG A 539 8.17 22.08 -24.48
#